data_AF-A0A1M7EP10-F1
#
_entry.id   AF-A0A1M7EP10-F1
#
_cell.length_a   1.000
_cell.length_b   1.000
_cell.length_c   1.000
_cell.angle_alpha   90.00
_cell.angle_beta   90.00
_cell.angle_gamma   90.00
#
_symmetry.space_group_name_H-M   'P 1'
#
loop_
_entity.id
_entity.type
_entity.pdbx_description
1 polymer ?
#
loop_
_entity_poly.entity_id
_entity_poly.type
_entity_poly.pdbx_seq_one_letter_code
_entity_poly.pdbx_strand_id
1 'polypeptide(L)'
;MWKLVKYELRKQMQSKAIIFGIVALLELVWFFGLFVKNSMLPGTSGLLFLVANISMIYLYFESIVTFSNDLKTKNSYMLFMTPNSSYKIVGAKIVASGIQIILYGLCFFGIGALDIGIMAIRFSGVSEVIEMIKKFLNQSVQIDVDITYVFLSVLSIIIMGIFILSLAYVSITLSATFLANKPYKGFVSFVIFVLIVFVQEKIVSAVLGNVLLSDQTTIILSLVWYAVMSVLAYVVTAWMLDKRVSL
;
A
#
# COMPACT_ATOMS: atom_id res chain seq x y z
N MET A 1 17.93 13.11 6.32
CA MET A 1 16.97 12.09 5.86
C MET A 1 16.02 12.59 4.79
N TRP A 2 15.42 13.78 4.92
CA TRP A 2 14.50 14.33 3.92
C TRP A 2 15.03 14.38 2.47
N LYS A 3 16.32 14.67 2.28
CA LYS A 3 16.97 14.62 0.95
C LYS A 3 16.91 13.22 0.31
N LEU A 4 17.05 12.16 1.11
CA LEU A 4 16.95 10.76 0.67
C LEU A 4 15.49 10.40 0.34
N VAL A 5 14.54 10.85 1.16
CA VAL A 5 13.11 10.66 0.88
C VAL A 5 12.74 11.31 -0.47
N LYS A 6 13.15 12.56 -0.70
CA LYS A 6 12.93 13.24 -1.98
C LYS A 6 13.56 12.51 -3.17
N TYR A 7 14.73 11.92 -2.98
CA TYR A 7 15.40 11.13 -4.01
C TYR A 7 14.60 9.87 -4.38
N GLU A 8 14.14 9.11 -3.38
CA GLU A 8 13.29 7.92 -3.59
C GLU A 8 11.97 8.28 -4.29
N LEU A 9 11.33 9.38 -3.85
CA LEU A 9 10.12 9.88 -4.50
C LEU A 9 10.37 10.21 -5.97
N ARG A 10 11.48 10.88 -6.30
CA ARG A 10 11.83 11.25 -7.68
C ARG A 10 12.11 10.03 -8.56
N LYS A 11 12.79 9.01 -8.02
CA LYS A 11 13.11 7.77 -8.72
C LYS A 11 11.86 7.04 -9.21
N GLN A 12 10.78 7.08 -8.43
CA GLN A 12 9.52 6.39 -8.72
C GLN A 12 8.48 7.28 -9.41
N MET A 13 8.78 8.53 -9.74
CA MET A 13 7.79 9.44 -10.35
C MET A 13 7.37 9.04 -11.77
N GLN A 14 8.25 8.41 -12.54
CA GLN A 14 7.99 8.09 -13.96
C GLN A 14 6.92 7.01 -14.12
N SER A 15 7.03 5.91 -13.38
CA SER A 15 6.02 4.84 -13.34
C SER A 15 4.64 5.37 -12.92
N LYS A 16 4.63 6.23 -11.91
CA LYS A 16 3.42 6.86 -11.38
C LYS A 16 2.76 7.81 -12.39
N ALA A 17 3.55 8.57 -13.14
CA ALA A 17 3.04 9.43 -14.21
C ALA A 17 2.35 8.63 -15.31
N ILE A 18 2.87 7.44 -15.67
CA ILE A 18 2.26 6.55 -16.65
C ILE A 18 0.90 6.05 -16.15
N ILE A 19 0.80 5.64 -14.88
CA ILE A 19 -0.46 5.18 -14.27
C ILE A 19 -1.51 6.29 -14.32
N PHE A 20 -1.16 7.51 -13.89
CA PHE A 20 -2.07 8.65 -13.96
C PHE A 20 -2.45 9.02 -15.41
N GLY A 21 -1.54 8.83 -16.36
CA GLY A 21 -1.85 9.00 -17.79
C GLY A 21 -2.92 8.02 -18.28
N ILE A 22 -2.82 6.75 -17.90
CA ILE A 22 -3.82 5.72 -18.25
C ILE A 22 -5.17 6.04 -17.60
N VAL A 23 -5.16 6.39 -16.30
CA VAL A 23 -6.38 6.77 -15.57
C VAL A 23 -7.03 7.99 -16.23
N ALA A 24 -6.25 9.02 -16.58
CA ALA A 24 -6.77 10.21 -17.24
C ALA A 24 -7.40 9.91 -18.61
N LEU A 25 -6.82 9.00 -19.40
CA LEU A 25 -7.41 8.57 -20.67
C LEU A 25 -8.74 7.84 -20.47
N LEU A 26 -8.81 6.94 -19.49
CA LEU A 26 -10.05 6.23 -19.14
C LEU A 26 -11.12 7.19 -18.64
N GLU A 27 -10.72 8.19 -17.86
CA GLU A 27 -11.60 9.23 -17.33
C GLU A 27 -12.23 10.03 -18.48
N LEU A 28 -11.45 10.41 -19.49
CA LEU A 28 -11.98 11.09 -20.68
C LEU A 28 -13.01 10.24 -21.43
N VAL A 29 -12.77 8.93 -21.56
CA VAL A 29 -13.72 8.00 -22.18
C VAL A 29 -15.00 7.90 -21.35
N TRP A 30 -14.87 7.87 -20.02
CA TRP A 30 -16.01 7.84 -19.10
C TRP A 30 -16.84 9.13 -19.17
N PHE A 31 -16.19 10.29 -19.14
CA PHE A 31 -16.82 11.59 -19.34
C PHE A 31 -17.55 11.67 -20.69
N PHE A 32 -16.94 11.20 -21.78
CA PHE A 32 -17.59 11.18 -23.09
C PHE A 32 -18.81 10.24 -23.08
N GLY A 33 -18.70 9.09 -22.44
CA GLY A 33 -19.81 8.16 -22.23
C GLY A 33 -21.00 8.78 -21.50
N LEU A 34 -20.74 9.67 -20.53
CA LEU A 34 -21.78 10.41 -19.80
C LEU A 34 -22.58 11.34 -20.71
N PHE A 35 -21.94 12.02 -21.67
CA PHE A 35 -22.63 12.92 -22.59
C PHE A 35 -23.49 12.19 -23.60
N VAL A 36 -23.03 11.04 -24.10
CA VAL A 36 -23.69 10.26 -25.15
C VAL A 36 -24.80 9.36 -24.58
N LYS A 37 -25.00 9.32 -23.25
CA LYS A 37 -25.92 8.39 -22.55
C LYS A 37 -25.76 6.95 -23.05
N ASN A 38 -24.52 6.55 -23.26
CA ASN A 38 -24.18 5.26 -23.85
C ASN A 38 -24.35 4.13 -22.83
N SER A 39 -24.82 2.96 -23.26
CA SER A 39 -24.89 1.73 -22.43
C SER A 39 -23.52 1.24 -21.95
N MET A 40 -22.43 1.81 -22.49
CA MET A 40 -21.06 1.51 -22.11
C MET A 40 -20.62 2.10 -20.75
N LEU A 41 -21.43 2.99 -20.14
CA LEU A 41 -21.08 3.72 -18.90
C LEU A 41 -20.77 2.83 -17.68
N PRO A 42 -21.56 1.78 -17.39
CA PRO A 42 -21.26 0.88 -16.27
C PRO A 42 -19.96 0.11 -16.52
N GLY A 43 -19.68 -0.24 -17.78
CA GLY A 43 -18.45 -0.95 -18.17
C GLY A 43 -17.20 -0.11 -17.99
N THR A 44 -17.23 1.16 -18.38
CA THR A 44 -16.10 2.08 -18.16
C THR A 44 -15.89 2.40 -16.68
N SER A 45 -16.96 2.54 -15.90
CA SER A 45 -16.89 2.73 -14.45
C SER A 45 -16.27 1.51 -13.75
N GLY A 46 -16.67 0.30 -14.13
CA GLY A 46 -16.07 -0.94 -13.62
C GLY A 46 -14.59 -1.07 -13.99
N LEU A 47 -14.21 -0.66 -15.19
CA LEU A 47 -12.82 -0.66 -15.64
C LEU A 47 -11.96 0.34 -14.85
N LEU A 48 -12.46 1.55 -14.60
CA LEU A 48 -11.79 2.55 -13.75
C LEU A 48 -11.57 2.02 -12.33
N PHE A 49 -12.57 1.37 -11.74
CA PHE A 49 -12.45 0.74 -10.43
C PHE A 49 -11.38 -0.37 -10.42
N LEU A 50 -11.35 -1.23 -11.43
CA LEU A 50 -10.32 -2.28 -11.54
C LEU A 50 -8.91 -1.68 -11.69
N VAL A 51 -8.75 -0.66 -12.54
CA VAL A 51 -7.46 0.02 -12.74
C VAL A 51 -6.99 0.69 -11.46
N ALA A 52 -7.88 1.31 -10.68
CA ALA A 52 -7.53 1.89 -9.38
C ALA A 52 -7.00 0.83 -8.39
N ASN A 53 -7.67 -0.32 -8.30
CA ASN A 53 -7.25 -1.41 -7.42
C ASN A 53 -5.91 -2.04 -7.86
N ILE A 54 -5.74 -2.30 -9.16
CA ILE A 54 -4.50 -2.84 -9.71
C ILE A 54 -3.34 -1.84 -9.51
N SER A 55 -3.61 -0.54 -9.70
CA SER A 55 -2.62 0.52 -9.48
C SER A 55 -2.17 0.60 -8.02
N MET A 56 -3.10 0.45 -7.08
CA MET A 56 -2.77 0.39 -5.65
C MET A 56 -1.87 -0.80 -5.33
N ILE A 57 -2.17 -1.99 -5.87
CA ILE A 57 -1.32 -3.18 -5.70
C ILE A 57 0.06 -2.96 -6.33
N TYR A 58 0.12 -2.34 -7.51
CA TYR A 58 1.38 -2.03 -8.19
C TYR A 58 2.29 -1.12 -7.36
N LEU A 59 1.76 -0.14 -6.63
CA LEU A 59 2.56 0.74 -5.75
C LEU A 59 3.33 -0.04 -4.67
N TYR A 60 2.70 -1.09 -4.11
CA TYR A 60 3.36 -1.99 -3.17
C TYR A 60 4.47 -2.79 -3.86
N PHE A 61 4.16 -3.41 -5.00
CA PHE A 61 5.14 -4.18 -5.77
C PHE A 61 6.34 -3.34 -6.21
N GLU A 62 6.12 -2.14 -6.71
CA GLU A 62 7.18 -1.22 -7.13
C GLU A 62 8.11 -0.87 -5.96
N SER A 63 7.54 -0.61 -4.78
CA SER A 63 8.32 -0.33 -3.56
C SER A 63 9.20 -1.51 -3.15
N ILE A 64 8.71 -2.74 -3.30
CA ILE A 64 9.44 -3.98 -3.01
C ILE A 64 10.53 -4.24 -4.06
N VAL A 65 10.20 -4.10 -5.35
CA VAL A 65 11.14 -4.29 -6.47
C VAL A 65 12.26 -3.28 -6.42
N THR A 66 11.96 -2.01 -6.13
CA THR A 66 12.97 -0.96 -5.98
C THR A 66 13.96 -1.32 -4.87
N PHE A 67 13.46 -1.78 -3.72
CA PHE A 67 14.32 -2.22 -2.61
C PHE A 67 15.16 -3.46 -2.95
N SER A 68 14.58 -4.47 -3.60
CA SER A 68 15.33 -5.64 -4.08
C SER A 68 16.42 -5.25 -5.08
N ASN A 69 16.13 -4.32 -5.99
CA ASN A 69 17.10 -3.84 -6.97
C ASN A 69 18.20 -3.02 -6.32
N ASP A 70 17.91 -2.30 -5.24
CA ASP A 70 18.92 -1.56 -4.49
C ASP A 70 19.98 -2.47 -3.86
N LEU A 71 19.61 -3.70 -3.50
CA LEU A 71 20.51 -4.72 -2.95
C LEU A 71 21.19 -5.59 -4.02
N LYS A 72 20.68 -5.62 -5.25
CA LYS A 72 21.21 -6.46 -6.35
C LYS A 72 22.08 -5.70 -7.34
N THR A 73 21.82 -4.42 -7.56
CA THR A 73 22.44 -3.65 -8.65
C THR A 73 23.65 -2.84 -8.18
N LYS A 74 24.77 -2.95 -8.90
CA LYS A 74 26.03 -2.24 -8.58
C LYS A 74 25.88 -0.72 -8.46
N ASN A 75 24.98 -0.11 -9.24
CA ASN A 75 24.76 1.34 -9.22
C ASN A 75 23.98 1.80 -7.98
N SER A 76 23.04 0.99 -7.50
CA SER A 76 22.23 1.33 -6.32
C SER A 76 22.93 0.93 -5.01
N TYR A 77 23.86 -0.01 -5.09
CA TYR A 77 24.78 -0.39 -4.01
C TYR A 77 25.61 0.80 -3.48
N MET A 78 25.94 1.74 -4.38
CA MET A 78 26.68 2.96 -4.03
C MET A 78 25.91 3.85 -3.03
N LEU A 79 24.58 3.72 -2.95
CA LEU A 79 23.76 4.43 -1.98
C LEU A 79 24.10 4.00 -0.54
N PHE A 80 24.45 2.72 -0.34
CA PHE A 80 24.88 2.16 0.94
C PHE A 80 26.36 2.42 1.26
N MET A 81 27.14 2.90 0.28
CA MET A 81 28.53 3.36 0.47
C MET A 81 28.61 4.85 0.83
N THR A 82 27.50 5.58 0.81
CA THR A 82 27.46 6.97 1.27
C THR A 82 27.66 7.03 2.80
N PRO A 83 28.12 8.16 3.38
CA PRO A 83 28.29 8.31 4.84
C PRO A 83 26.94 8.42 5.58
N ASN A 84 25.90 7.74 5.11
CA ASN A 84 24.60 7.61 5.73
C ASN A 84 24.45 6.19 6.26
N SER A 85 24.12 6.05 7.55
CA SER A 85 23.81 4.76 8.17
C SER A 85 22.68 4.02 7.43
N SER A 86 22.74 2.70 7.38
CA SER A 86 21.70 1.81 6.83
C SER A 86 20.29 2.14 7.36
N TYR A 87 20.17 2.51 8.64
CA TYR A 87 18.93 2.99 9.27
C TYR A 87 18.30 4.18 8.53
N LYS A 88 19.12 5.16 8.10
CA LYS A 88 18.64 6.35 7.40
C LYS A 88 18.18 6.03 5.99
N ILE A 89 18.78 5.04 5.34
CA ILE A 89 18.43 4.61 3.98
C ILE A 89 17.11 3.83 3.98
N VAL A 90 17.03 2.78 4.80
CA VAL A 90 15.81 1.96 4.92
C VAL A 90 14.64 2.81 5.42
N GLY A 91 14.88 3.67 6.42
CA GLY A 91 13.86 4.55 6.98
C GLY A 91 13.36 5.57 5.97
N ALA A 92 14.25 6.15 5.16
CA ALA A 92 13.84 7.06 4.09
C ALA A 92 12.95 6.36 3.04
N LYS A 93 13.20 5.08 2.74
CA LYS A 93 12.40 4.32 1.78
C LYS A 93 11.02 3.97 2.34
N ILE A 94 10.93 3.48 3.58
CA ILE A 94 9.63 3.20 4.24
C ILE A 94 8.79 4.47 4.31
N VAL A 95 9.39 5.61 4.69
CA VAL A 95 8.70 6.91 4.74
C VAL A 95 8.27 7.37 3.34
N ALA A 96 9.13 7.23 2.32
CA ALA A 96 8.79 7.57 0.95
C ALA A 96 7.62 6.73 0.43
N SER A 97 7.65 5.41 0.61
CA SER A 97 6.56 4.50 0.25
C SER A 97 5.27 4.81 1.02
N GLY A 98 5.35 5.12 2.31
CA GLY A 98 4.19 5.52 3.11
C GLY A 98 3.54 6.81 2.60
N ILE A 99 4.34 7.85 2.32
CA ILE A 99 3.84 9.11 1.74
C ILE A 99 3.17 8.85 0.39
N GLN A 100 3.75 7.97 -0.44
CA GLN A 100 3.15 7.61 -1.73
C GLN A 100 1.83 6.85 -1.55
N ILE A 101 1.74 5.85 -0.68
CA ILE A 101 0.49 5.12 -0.48
C ILE A 101 -0.63 6.09 -0.05
N ILE A 102 -0.34 7.01 0.86
CA ILE A 102 -1.30 8.02 1.34
C ILE A 102 -1.71 8.96 0.21
N LEU A 103 -0.74 9.56 -0.49
CA LEU A 103 -1.02 10.56 -1.53
C LEU A 103 -1.82 9.94 -2.70
N TYR A 104 -1.43 8.75 -3.14
CA TYR A 104 -2.06 8.07 -4.26
C TYR A 104 -3.44 7.54 -3.86
N GLY A 105 -3.57 6.99 -2.64
CA GLY A 105 -4.87 6.61 -2.09
C GLY A 105 -5.85 7.78 -2.05
N LEU A 106 -5.39 8.96 -1.61
CA LEU A 106 -6.21 10.18 -1.63
C LEU A 106 -6.59 10.64 -3.04
N CYS A 107 -5.66 10.58 -4.00
CA CYS A 107 -5.97 10.92 -5.40
C CYS A 107 -7.02 9.98 -6.00
N PHE A 108 -6.87 8.66 -5.84
CA PHE A 108 -7.84 7.69 -6.36
C PHE A 108 -9.20 7.80 -5.65
N PHE A 109 -9.21 8.03 -4.34
CA PHE A 109 -10.43 8.31 -3.59
C PHE A 109 -11.12 9.58 -4.10
N GLY A 110 -10.35 10.64 -4.35
CA GLY A 110 -10.85 11.90 -4.90
C GLY A 110 -11.50 11.73 -6.27
N ILE A 111 -10.84 11.01 -7.19
CA ILE A 111 -11.39 10.70 -8.52
C ILE A 111 -12.70 9.91 -8.37
N GLY A 112 -12.69 8.80 -7.63
CA GLY A 112 -13.90 7.99 -7.45
C GLY A 112 -15.06 8.74 -6.78
N ALA A 113 -14.77 9.65 -5.83
CA ALA A 113 -15.78 10.50 -5.22
C ALA A 113 -16.37 11.52 -6.22
N LEU A 114 -15.54 12.08 -7.11
CA LEU A 114 -16.01 12.96 -8.19
C LEU A 114 -16.90 12.20 -9.16
N ASP A 115 -16.53 10.98 -9.58
CA ASP A 115 -17.30 10.17 -10.52
C ASP A 115 -18.69 9.84 -9.96
N ILE A 116 -18.75 9.42 -8.70
CA ILE A 116 -20.01 9.17 -7.98
C ILE A 116 -20.83 10.46 -7.87
N GLY A 117 -20.19 11.59 -7.54
CA GLY A 117 -20.87 12.89 -7.44
C GLY A 117 -21.48 13.34 -8.78
N ILE A 118 -20.75 13.15 -9.89
CA ILE A 118 -21.22 13.50 -11.22
C ILE A 118 -22.37 12.59 -11.65
N MET A 119 -22.28 11.28 -11.38
CA MET A 119 -23.38 10.35 -11.62
C MET A 119 -24.63 10.71 -10.82
N ALA A 120 -24.46 11.10 -9.56
CA ALA A 120 -25.56 11.53 -8.68
C ALA A 120 -26.26 12.81 -9.20
N ILE A 121 -25.56 13.73 -9.85
CA ILE A 121 -26.20 14.94 -10.40
C ILE A 121 -26.95 14.63 -11.71
N ARG A 122 -26.42 13.71 -12.54
CA ARG A 122 -26.93 13.42 -13.89
C ARG A 122 -28.08 12.41 -13.94
N PHE A 123 -28.07 11.40 -13.09
CA PHE A 123 -29.09 10.36 -13.07
C PHE A 123 -30.02 10.54 -11.87
N SER A 124 -31.28 10.91 -12.10
CA SER A 124 -32.31 11.07 -11.05
C SER A 124 -32.63 9.79 -10.25
N GLY A 125 -32.00 8.66 -10.55
CA GLY A 125 -31.98 7.42 -9.75
C GLY A 125 -30.99 7.43 -8.57
N VAL A 126 -30.60 8.62 -8.13
CA VAL A 126 -29.63 8.89 -7.04
C VAL A 126 -29.97 8.15 -5.76
N SER A 127 -31.26 8.03 -5.44
CA SER A 127 -31.69 7.37 -4.22
C SER A 127 -31.31 5.89 -4.23
N GLU A 128 -31.35 5.21 -5.38
CA GLU A 128 -30.99 3.79 -5.50
C GLU A 128 -29.48 3.56 -5.47
N VAL A 129 -28.66 4.43 -6.09
CA VAL A 129 -27.19 4.31 -6.02
C VAL A 129 -26.68 4.67 -4.62
N ILE A 130 -27.22 5.74 -4.01
CA ILE A 130 -26.90 6.10 -2.63
C ILE A 130 -27.43 5.02 -1.66
N GLU A 131 -28.61 4.45 -1.88
CA GLU A 131 -29.09 3.30 -1.09
C GLU A 131 -28.25 2.05 -1.32
N MET A 132 -27.75 1.80 -2.53
CA MET A 132 -26.88 0.66 -2.81
C MET A 132 -25.51 0.84 -2.16
N ILE A 133 -24.93 2.04 -2.19
CA ILE A 133 -23.70 2.39 -1.46
C ILE A 133 -23.94 2.31 0.05
N LYS A 134 -25.06 2.85 0.56
CA LYS A 134 -25.46 2.75 1.97
C LYS A 134 -25.71 1.30 2.38
N LYS A 135 -26.31 0.47 1.53
CA LYS A 135 -26.48 -0.98 1.76
C LYS A 135 -25.13 -1.69 1.72
N PHE A 136 -24.23 -1.37 0.79
CA PHE A 136 -22.91 -1.97 0.72
C PHE A 136 -22.05 -1.60 1.95
N LEU A 137 -22.13 -0.34 2.38
CA LEU A 137 -21.51 0.16 3.61
C LEU A 137 -22.15 -0.50 4.85
N ASN A 138 -23.49 -0.53 4.96
CA ASN A 138 -24.19 -1.13 6.10
C ASN A 138 -24.04 -2.65 6.18
N GLN A 139 -24.00 -3.35 5.04
CA GLN A 139 -23.89 -4.81 4.95
C GLN A 139 -22.44 -5.29 5.13
N SER A 140 -21.45 -4.44 4.82
CA SER A 140 -20.03 -4.74 5.07
C SER A 140 -19.55 -4.28 6.45
N VAL A 141 -20.23 -3.28 7.06
CA VAL A 141 -19.69 -2.58 8.24
C VAL A 141 -20.63 -2.59 9.46
N GLN A 142 -21.94 -2.92 9.38
CA GLN A 142 -22.86 -3.02 10.54
C GLN A 142 -22.65 -1.97 11.67
N ILE A 143 -22.37 -0.71 11.34
CA ILE A 143 -21.98 0.29 12.35
C ILE A 143 -22.82 1.55 12.24
N ASP A 144 -23.33 1.95 13.39
CA ASP A 144 -23.78 3.29 13.70
C ASP A 144 -22.66 4.27 13.32
N VAL A 145 -22.85 5.07 12.27
CA VAL A 145 -21.76 5.77 11.56
C VAL A 145 -21.14 6.87 12.42
N ASP A 146 -20.27 6.46 13.33
CA ASP A 146 -19.35 7.35 14.02
C ASP A 146 -18.18 7.65 13.06
N ILE A 147 -18.02 8.93 12.72
CA ILE A 147 -16.93 9.45 11.88
C ILE A 147 -15.56 8.98 12.41
N THR A 148 -15.47 8.79 13.72
CA THR A 148 -14.28 8.29 14.42
C THR A 148 -13.93 6.85 14.00
N TYR A 149 -14.92 5.97 13.84
CA TYR A 149 -14.70 4.57 13.46
C TYR A 149 -14.21 4.43 12.02
N VAL A 150 -14.81 5.19 11.09
CA VAL A 150 -14.40 5.21 9.68
C VAL A 150 -12.97 5.72 9.56
N PHE A 151 -12.63 6.79 10.28
CA PHE A 151 -11.28 7.32 10.30
C PHE A 151 -10.25 6.30 10.85
N LEU A 152 -10.57 5.63 11.96
CA LEU A 152 -9.70 4.61 12.55
C LEU A 152 -9.50 3.40 11.62
N SER A 153 -10.53 3.00 10.89
CA SER A 153 -10.47 1.90 9.91
C SER A 153 -9.60 2.24 8.70
N VAL A 154 -9.70 3.47 8.17
CA VAL A 154 -8.81 3.92 7.09
C VAL A 154 -7.36 3.97 7.57
N LEU A 155 -7.14 4.47 8.79
CA LEU A 155 -5.81 4.54 9.38
C LEU A 155 -5.20 3.16 9.61
N SER A 156 -5.99 2.18 10.05
CA SER A 156 -5.52 0.80 10.27
C SER A 156 -5.11 0.13 8.95
N ILE A 157 -5.85 0.33 7.85
CA ILE A 157 -5.50 -0.19 6.51
C ILE A 157 -4.15 0.39 6.04
N ILE A 158 -3.91 1.68 6.24
CA ILE A 158 -2.64 2.32 5.85
C ILE A 158 -1.47 1.74 6.65
N ILE A 159 -1.62 1.61 7.97
CA ILE A 159 -0.56 1.08 8.85
C ILE A 159 -0.31 -0.40 8.56
N MET A 160 -1.36 -1.19 8.29
CA MET A 160 -1.25 -2.58 7.84
C MET A 160 -0.46 -2.67 6.52
N GLY A 161 -0.72 -1.77 5.56
CA GLY A 161 0.03 -1.72 4.30
C GLY A 161 1.53 -1.43 4.50
N ILE A 162 1.87 -0.48 5.38
CA ILE A 162 3.26 -0.17 5.75
C ILE A 162 3.91 -1.37 6.46
N PHE A 163 3.18 -2.07 7.30
CA PHE A 163 3.65 -3.27 7.98
C PHE A 163 4.02 -4.39 7.00
N ILE A 164 3.15 -4.66 6.02
CA ILE A 164 3.40 -5.65 4.96
C ILE A 164 4.66 -5.29 4.15
N LEU A 165 4.86 -4.00 3.82
CA LEU A 165 6.09 -3.54 3.17
C LEU A 165 7.33 -3.78 4.03
N SER A 166 7.25 -3.50 5.33
CA SER A 166 8.36 -3.73 6.26
C SER A 166 8.73 -5.22 6.33
N LEU A 167 7.74 -6.12 6.37
CA LEU A 167 7.97 -7.57 6.31
C LEU A 167 8.60 -8.02 4.98
N ALA A 168 8.17 -7.44 3.86
CA ALA A 168 8.79 -7.71 2.56
C ALA A 168 10.27 -7.30 2.55
N TYR A 169 10.61 -6.16 3.16
CA TYR A 169 12.00 -5.73 3.30
C TYR A 169 12.81 -6.67 4.19
N VAL A 170 12.25 -7.12 5.33
CA VAL A 170 12.88 -8.15 6.18
C VAL A 170 13.20 -9.38 5.35
N SER A 171 12.20 -9.90 4.62
CA SER A 171 12.38 -11.09 3.79
C SER A 171 13.47 -10.94 2.73
N ILE A 172 13.50 -9.80 2.03
CA ILE A 172 14.52 -9.51 1.01
C ILE A 172 15.91 -9.43 1.66
N THR A 173 16.06 -8.73 2.78
CA THR A 173 17.35 -8.64 3.49
C THR A 173 17.81 -10.00 3.99
N LEU A 174 16.90 -10.85 4.46
CA LEU A 174 17.19 -12.20 4.93
C LEU A 174 17.67 -13.09 3.79
N SER A 175 16.96 -13.08 2.65
CA SER A 175 17.38 -13.78 1.45
C SER A 175 18.72 -13.28 0.91
N ALA A 176 18.97 -11.96 0.95
CA ALA A 176 20.23 -11.37 0.53
C ALA A 176 21.41 -11.80 1.42
N THR A 177 21.18 -11.91 2.73
CA THR A 177 22.18 -12.33 3.73
C THR A 177 22.53 -13.81 3.60
N PHE A 178 21.53 -14.69 3.54
CA PHE A 178 21.76 -16.14 3.56
C PHE A 178 22.13 -16.73 2.19
N LEU A 179 21.63 -16.16 1.08
CA LEU A 179 21.85 -16.68 -0.27
C LEU A 179 22.73 -15.75 -1.11
N ALA A 180 23.79 -15.17 -0.55
CA ALA A 180 24.73 -14.33 -1.28
C ALA A 180 25.09 -14.93 -2.66
N ASN A 181 25.06 -14.09 -3.70
CA ASN A 181 25.38 -14.40 -5.10
C ASN A 181 24.62 -15.53 -5.86
N LYS A 182 23.48 -16.06 -5.41
CA LYS A 182 22.68 -17.05 -6.18
C LYS A 182 21.58 -16.40 -7.06
N PRO A 183 21.27 -16.95 -8.27
CA PRO A 183 20.25 -16.38 -9.17
C PRO A 183 18.81 -16.53 -8.62
N TYR A 184 18.54 -17.55 -7.79
CA TYR A 184 17.19 -17.85 -7.27
C TYR A 184 16.78 -17.02 -6.03
N LYS A 185 17.56 -16.02 -5.62
CA LYS A 185 17.26 -15.20 -4.43
C LYS A 185 15.88 -14.55 -4.44
N GLY A 186 15.38 -14.15 -5.62
CA GLY A 186 14.04 -13.55 -5.72
C GLY A 186 12.93 -14.51 -5.27
N PHE A 187 12.98 -15.75 -5.73
CA PHE A 187 12.00 -16.78 -5.36
C PHE A 187 12.10 -17.16 -3.88
N VAL A 188 13.32 -17.29 -3.36
CA VAL A 188 13.54 -17.61 -1.94
C VAL A 188 13.04 -16.49 -1.03
N SER A 189 13.22 -15.22 -1.41
CA SER A 189 12.62 -14.09 -0.69
C SER A 189 11.09 -14.12 -0.71
N PHE A 190 10.46 -14.60 -1.78
CA PHE A 190 9.01 -14.75 -1.79
C PHE A 190 8.55 -15.85 -0.81
N VAL A 191 9.23 -17.00 -0.79
CA VAL A 191 8.91 -18.09 0.16
C VAL A 191 9.10 -17.66 1.61
N ILE A 192 10.20 -16.97 1.93
CA ILE A 192 10.46 -16.43 3.27
C ILE A 192 9.37 -15.43 3.66
N PHE A 193 8.91 -14.59 2.72
CA PHE A 193 7.85 -13.62 2.97
C PHE A 193 6.54 -14.33 3.33
N VAL A 194 6.12 -15.33 2.55
CA VAL A 194 4.91 -16.11 2.82
C VAL A 194 4.97 -16.79 4.19
N LEU A 195 6.12 -17.37 4.55
CA LEU A 195 6.30 -17.99 5.87
C LEU A 195 6.19 -16.98 7.02
N ILE A 196 6.82 -15.81 6.89
CA ILE A 196 6.76 -14.76 7.91
C ILE A 196 5.34 -14.23 8.07
N VAL A 197 4.63 -14.00 6.96
CA VAL A 197 3.22 -13.55 6.99
C VAL A 197 2.34 -14.60 7.65
N PHE A 198 2.48 -15.87 7.28
CA PHE A 198 1.69 -16.96 7.89
C PHE A 198 1.92 -17.08 9.41
N VAL A 199 3.18 -17.01 9.85
CA VAL A 199 3.53 -17.02 11.27
C VAL A 199 2.95 -15.79 11.97
N GLN A 200 3.04 -14.63 11.33
CA GLN A 200 2.50 -13.39 11.87
C GLN A 200 0.97 -13.42 12.02
N GLU A 201 0.23 -13.98 11.06
CA GLU A 201 -1.22 -14.17 11.18
C GLU A 201 -1.59 -15.10 12.35
N LYS A 202 -0.81 -16.16 12.57
CA LYS A 202 -0.98 -17.05 13.73
C LYS A 202 -0.71 -16.33 15.05
N ILE A 203 0.31 -15.47 15.10
CA ILE A 203 0.60 -14.67 16.30
C ILE A 203 -0.52 -13.65 16.55
N VAL A 204 -0.97 -12.94 15.50
CA VAL A 204 -2.09 -11.99 15.59
C VAL A 204 -3.34 -12.69 16.12
N SER A 205 -3.72 -13.83 15.55
CA SER A 205 -4.90 -14.58 16.01
C SER A 205 -4.74 -15.13 17.43
N ALA A 206 -3.53 -15.51 17.87
CA ALA A 206 -3.30 -15.95 19.25
C ALA A 206 -3.32 -14.80 20.27
N VAL A 207 -2.77 -13.63 19.90
CA VAL A 207 -2.62 -12.47 20.80
C VAL A 207 -3.89 -11.62 20.84
N LEU A 208 -4.52 -11.41 19.68
CA LEU A 208 -5.69 -10.54 19.52
C LEU A 208 -7.02 -11.33 19.41
N GLY A 209 -6.97 -12.65 19.20
CA GLY A 209 -8.18 -13.48 19.03
C GLY A 209 -9.09 -13.56 20.25
N ASN A 210 -8.56 -13.34 21.46
CA ASN A 210 -9.37 -13.29 22.69
C ASN A 210 -9.97 -11.91 22.98
N VAL A 211 -9.64 -10.87 22.21
CA VAL A 211 -10.10 -9.48 22.42
C VAL A 211 -11.18 -9.07 21.39
N LEU A 212 -11.68 -10.02 20.58
CA LEU A 212 -12.64 -9.79 19.48
C LEU A 212 -14.08 -9.41 19.91
N LEU A 213 -14.29 -8.92 21.13
CA LEU A 213 -15.60 -8.47 21.61
C LEU A 213 -15.58 -6.99 21.99
N SER A 214 -15.29 -6.10 21.03
CA SER A 214 -15.72 -4.70 21.05
C SER A 214 -15.24 -3.98 19.78
N ASP A 215 -16.15 -3.29 19.09
CA ASP A 215 -15.98 -2.78 17.73
C ASP A 215 -14.87 -1.70 17.61
N GLN A 216 -14.62 -0.88 18.62
CA GLN A 216 -13.61 0.20 18.55
C GLN A 216 -12.26 -0.14 19.19
N THR A 217 -12.25 -0.87 20.31
CA THR A 217 -10.99 -1.18 21.03
C THR A 217 -10.13 -2.18 20.27
N THR A 218 -10.75 -3.09 19.51
CA THR A 218 -10.08 -4.04 18.61
C THR A 218 -9.32 -3.34 17.49
N ILE A 219 -9.91 -2.30 16.88
CA ILE A 219 -9.24 -1.52 15.83
C ILE A 219 -8.04 -0.79 16.41
N ILE A 220 -8.17 -0.16 17.57
CA ILE A 220 -7.06 0.54 18.22
C ILE A 220 -5.93 -0.44 18.57
N LEU A 221 -6.26 -1.60 19.13
CA LEU A 221 -5.28 -2.65 19.45
C LEU A 221 -4.56 -3.19 18.21
N SER A 222 -5.29 -3.47 17.13
CA SER A 222 -4.70 -3.92 15.87
C SER A 222 -3.78 -2.85 15.26
N LEU A 223 -4.18 -1.58 15.34
CA LEU A 223 -3.38 -0.45 14.87
C LEU A 223 -2.06 -0.35 15.64
N VAL A 224 -2.12 -0.41 16.97
CA VAL A 224 -0.91 -0.42 17.82
C VAL A 224 -0.03 -1.61 17.50
N TRP A 225 -0.63 -2.80 17.32
CA TRP A 225 0.11 -4.01 16.96
C TRP A 225 0.88 -3.86 15.64
N TYR A 226 0.20 -3.45 14.56
CA TYR A 226 0.84 -3.26 13.26
C TYR A 226 1.90 -2.16 13.30
N ALA A 227 1.66 -1.08 14.03
CA ALA A 227 2.63 -0.01 14.22
C ALA A 227 3.91 -0.52 14.92
N VAL A 228 3.77 -1.19 16.06
CA VAL A 228 4.91 -1.76 16.81
C VAL A 228 5.69 -2.76 15.97
N MET A 229 4.98 -3.70 15.33
CA MET A 229 5.62 -4.72 14.50
C MET A 229 6.31 -4.12 13.26
N SER A 230 5.80 -3.03 12.70
CA SER A 230 6.45 -2.32 11.59
C SER A 230 7.78 -1.69 12.01
N VAL A 231 7.85 -1.11 13.21
CA VAL A 231 9.07 -0.53 13.78
C VAL A 231 10.08 -1.63 14.10
N LEU A 232 9.64 -2.76 14.66
CA LEU A 232 10.51 -3.91 14.91
C LEU A 232 11.10 -4.46 13.61
N ALA A 233 10.27 -4.66 12.57
CA ALA A 233 10.73 -5.10 11.26
C ALA A 233 11.71 -4.10 10.60
N TYR A 234 11.50 -2.80 10.80
CA TYR A 234 12.44 -1.75 10.38
C TYR A 234 13.79 -1.85 11.11
N VAL A 235 13.78 -2.04 12.43
CA VAL A 235 15.01 -2.19 13.22
C VAL A 235 15.75 -3.45 12.80
N VAL A 236 15.06 -4.57 12.62
CA VAL A 236 15.64 -5.84 12.17
C VAL A 236 16.28 -5.70 10.79
N THR A 237 15.59 -5.11 9.82
CA THR A 237 16.14 -4.88 8.47
C THR A 237 17.40 -4.02 8.51
N ALA A 238 17.36 -2.89 9.21
CA ALA A 238 18.48 -1.98 9.30
C ALA A 238 19.68 -2.62 10.03
N TRP A 239 19.43 -3.36 11.11
CA TRP A 239 20.46 -4.10 11.84
C TRP A 239 21.12 -5.19 11.01
N MET A 240 20.32 -5.96 10.24
CA MET A 240 20.85 -6.99 9.34
C MET A 240 21.74 -6.39 8.25
N LEU A 241 21.33 -5.25 7.68
CA LEU A 241 22.11 -4.53 6.69
C LEU A 241 23.43 -4.00 7.24
N ASP A 242 23.48 -3.58 8.50
CA ASP A 242 24.68 -2.99 9.12
C ASP A 242 25.69 -4.06 9.59
N LYS A 243 25.21 -5.23 10.07
CA LYS A 243 26.07 -6.26 10.69
C LYS A 243 26.36 -7.50 9.84
N ARG A 244 25.49 -7.84 8.89
CA ARG A 244 25.47 -9.17 8.25
C ARG A 244 25.55 -9.14 6.74
N VAL A 245 25.17 -8.03 6.11
CA VAL A 245 25.41 -7.82 4.70
C VAL A 245 26.78 -7.18 4.59
N SER A 246 27.79 -7.95 4.16
CA SER A 246 29.07 -7.39 3.74
C SER A 246 28.82 -6.58 2.47
N LEU A 247 28.43 -5.32 2.69
CA LEU A 247 28.45 -4.28 1.67
C LEU A 247 29.92 -3.97 1.33
#